data_AF-A0A926FLJ3-F1
#
_entry.id   AF-A0A926FLJ3-F1
#
_cell.length_a   1.000
_cell.length_b   1.000
_cell.length_c   1.000
_cell.angle_alpha   90.00
_cell.angle_beta   90.00
_cell.angle_gamma   90.00
#
_symmetry.space_group_name_H-M   'P 1'
#
loop_
_entity.id
_entity.type
_entity.pdbx_description
1 polymer ?
#
loop_
_entity_poly.entity_id
_entity_poly.type
_entity_poly.pdbx_seq_one_letter_code
_entity_poly.pdbx_strand_id
1 'polypeptide(L)'
;MPEGDTILRAARALEKAIGGREITGFRSPLPGFAGVDLAGRRVARVEARGKNLLVRLDDGSALLSHMRMTGSWHLYRPGERWLKPSRQARAVLETSDFVAVCFNAPVVELLTERQLARHAAVTELGPDILRSEGFDFEEARRRLRERNAAPIGEALIVQRAVAGIGNIYKSEALFLCGVDPFRPVAELEEEALDALLARAREIMSANLGGHPRTTRQSLDGGRYWVYGRSGQPCRRCRTRIRMRRQGLAGRSTYWCPTCQGPAEK
;
A
#
# COMPACT_ATOMS: atom_id res chain seq x y z
N MET A 1 -5.57 -4.82 -5.66
CA MET A 1 -4.23 -4.21 -5.77
C MET A 1 -3.80 -3.78 -4.38
N PRO A 2 -2.77 -4.43 -3.81
CA PRO A 2 -2.17 -4.00 -2.55
C PRO A 2 -1.67 -2.53 -2.57
N GLU A 3 -2.19 -1.73 -1.66
CA GLU A 3 -1.67 -0.40 -1.29
C GLU A 3 -1.46 -0.37 0.24
N GLY A 4 -1.07 0.76 0.83
CA GLY A 4 -0.68 0.83 2.24
C GLY A 4 -1.72 0.25 3.22
N ASP A 5 -3.01 0.48 2.96
CA ASP A 5 -4.14 -0.09 3.73
C ASP A 5 -4.12 -1.63 3.76
N THR A 6 -3.85 -2.25 2.61
CA THR A 6 -3.83 -3.71 2.45
C THR A 6 -2.60 -4.30 3.12
N ILE A 7 -1.47 -3.60 3.03
CA ILE A 7 -0.24 -4.02 3.71
C ILE A 7 -0.42 -3.93 5.22
N LEU A 8 -0.92 -2.80 5.74
CA LEU A 8 -1.10 -2.59 7.17
C LEU A 8 -2.13 -3.57 7.76
N ARG A 9 -3.22 -3.85 7.03
CA ARG A 9 -4.19 -4.87 7.46
C ARG A 9 -3.56 -6.26 7.52
N ALA A 10 -2.79 -6.64 6.49
CA ALA A 10 -2.08 -7.93 6.49
C ALA A 10 -1.07 -8.00 7.65
N ALA A 11 -0.29 -6.94 7.87
CA ALA A 11 0.68 -6.86 8.95
C ALA A 11 0.02 -7.00 10.32
N ARG A 12 -1.10 -6.31 10.58
CA ARG A 12 -1.85 -6.44 11.85
C ARG A 12 -2.41 -7.85 12.07
N ALA A 13 -2.93 -8.48 11.01
CA ALA A 13 -3.45 -9.84 11.10
C ALA A 13 -2.33 -10.85 11.39
N LEU A 14 -1.19 -10.72 10.70
CA LEU A 14 0.00 -11.53 10.94
C LEU A 14 0.55 -11.28 12.35
N GLU A 15 0.71 -10.03 12.77
CA GLU A 15 1.21 -9.70 14.11
C GLU A 15 0.39 -10.36 15.20
N LYS A 16 -0.94 -10.29 15.10
CA LYS A 16 -1.84 -10.97 16.05
C LYS A 16 -1.67 -12.49 16.06
N ALA A 17 -1.35 -13.10 14.92
CA ALA A 17 -1.30 -14.55 14.77
C ALA A 17 0.08 -15.14 15.11
N ILE A 18 1.15 -14.52 14.63
CA ILE A 18 2.52 -15.05 14.70
C ILE A 18 3.49 -14.16 15.47
N GLY A 19 3.13 -12.93 15.85
CA GLY A 19 3.98 -12.05 16.66
C GLY A 19 4.31 -12.67 18.03
N GLY A 20 5.59 -12.61 18.43
CA GLY A 20 6.13 -13.22 19.64
C GLY A 20 6.27 -14.75 19.61
N ARG A 21 5.83 -15.41 18.52
CA ARG A 21 5.84 -16.87 18.41
C ARG A 21 7.17 -17.37 17.86
N GLU A 22 7.53 -18.57 18.30
CA GLU A 22 8.66 -19.31 17.76
C GLU A 22 8.29 -19.92 16.41
N ILE A 23 9.23 -19.85 15.47
CA ILE A 23 9.10 -20.42 14.15
C ILE A 23 9.43 -21.92 14.26
N THR A 24 8.49 -22.75 13.86
CA THR A 24 8.66 -24.22 13.83
C THR A 24 9.07 -24.72 12.44
N GLY A 25 8.92 -23.89 11.41
CA GLY A 25 9.34 -24.22 10.07
C GLY A 25 9.31 -23.03 9.13
N PHE A 26 10.19 -23.05 8.14
CA PHE A 26 10.21 -22.07 7.06
C PHE A 26 10.47 -22.77 5.73
N ARG A 27 9.71 -22.41 4.69
CA ARG A 27 9.89 -22.93 3.33
C ARG A 27 9.70 -21.83 2.30
N SER A 28 10.54 -21.80 1.28
CA SER A 28 10.42 -20.89 0.14
C SER A 28 10.94 -21.56 -1.13
N PRO A 29 10.21 -21.49 -2.25
CA PRO A 29 10.69 -22.01 -3.53
C PRO A 29 11.65 -21.04 -4.26
N LEU A 30 11.92 -19.87 -3.68
CA LEU A 30 12.74 -18.84 -4.32
C LEU A 30 14.24 -19.19 -4.17
N PRO A 31 15.07 -19.04 -5.22
CA PRO A 31 16.48 -19.43 -5.18
C PRO A 31 17.28 -18.82 -4.02
N GLY A 32 16.98 -17.56 -3.66
CA GLY A 32 17.65 -16.86 -2.55
C GLY A 32 17.40 -17.43 -1.16
N PHE A 33 16.56 -18.46 -1.03
CA PHE A 33 16.25 -19.13 0.23
C PHE A 33 16.70 -20.60 0.27
N ALA A 34 17.50 -21.05 -0.70
CA ALA A 34 18.06 -22.39 -0.67
C ALA A 34 18.90 -22.59 0.61
N GLY A 35 18.56 -23.60 1.41
CA GLY A 35 19.24 -23.90 2.68
C GLY A 35 18.95 -22.94 3.83
N VAL A 36 18.04 -21.98 3.67
CA VAL A 36 17.62 -21.09 4.77
C VAL A 36 16.72 -21.86 5.73
N ASP A 37 17.15 -21.96 6.98
CA ASP A 37 16.35 -22.43 8.10
C ASP A 37 16.12 -21.30 9.11
N LEU A 38 14.86 -21.09 9.46
CA LEU A 38 14.43 -20.11 10.46
C LEU A 38 13.83 -20.78 11.71
N ALA A 39 13.80 -22.12 11.77
CA ALA A 39 13.28 -22.84 12.92
C ALA A 39 14.04 -22.47 14.20
N GLY A 40 13.31 -22.39 15.32
CA GLY A 40 13.83 -21.98 16.62
C GLY A 40 13.98 -20.45 16.81
N ARG A 41 13.96 -19.66 15.74
CA ARG A 41 13.92 -18.18 15.84
C ARG A 41 12.53 -17.70 16.24
N ARG A 42 12.42 -16.48 16.78
CA ARG A 42 11.13 -15.86 17.11
C ARG A 42 10.77 -14.72 16.17
N VAL A 43 9.49 -14.61 15.85
CA VAL A 43 8.96 -13.42 15.18
C VAL A 43 8.85 -12.30 16.21
N ALA A 44 9.79 -11.36 16.19
CA ALA A 44 9.81 -10.24 17.11
C ALA A 44 8.63 -9.28 16.89
N ARG A 45 8.34 -8.95 15.63
CA ARG A 45 7.19 -8.12 15.23
C ARG A 45 6.92 -8.21 13.74
N VAL A 46 5.67 -7.94 13.35
CA VAL A 46 5.24 -7.77 11.96
C VAL A 46 4.75 -6.35 11.75
N GLU A 47 5.36 -5.64 10.80
CA GLU A 47 5.06 -4.24 10.55
C GLU A 47 4.88 -3.93 9.05
N ALA A 48 4.10 -2.89 8.77
CA ALA A 48 4.02 -2.29 7.45
C ALA A 48 4.91 -1.04 7.39
N ARG A 49 5.58 -0.86 6.25
CA ARG A 49 6.36 0.34 5.90
C ARG A 49 5.99 0.73 4.48
N GLY A 50 5.09 1.69 4.32
CA GLY A 50 4.51 2.07 3.05
C GLY A 50 3.80 0.89 2.39
N LYS A 51 4.38 0.37 1.30
CA LYS A 51 3.86 -0.80 0.58
C LYS A 51 4.66 -2.10 0.80
N ASN A 52 5.53 -2.11 1.80
CA ASN A 52 6.33 -3.26 2.21
C ASN A 52 5.80 -3.84 3.52
N LEU A 53 5.77 -5.18 3.59
CA LEU A 53 5.50 -5.91 4.83
C LEU A 53 6.81 -6.51 5.34
N LEU A 54 7.09 -6.32 6.61
CA LEU A 54 8.29 -6.81 7.29
C LEU A 54 7.89 -7.76 8.41
N VAL A 55 8.33 -9.01 8.35
CA VAL A 55 8.33 -9.92 9.50
C VAL A 55 9.73 -9.87 10.11
N ARG A 56 9.88 -9.19 11.25
CA ARG A 56 11.16 -9.08 11.95
C ARG A 56 11.37 -10.26 12.87
N LEU A 57 12.61 -10.72 12.91
CA LEU A 57 13.06 -11.80 13.77
C LEU A 57 13.80 -11.23 15.00
N ASP A 58 13.96 -12.06 16.02
CA ASP A 58 14.65 -11.75 17.28
C ASP A 58 16.15 -11.49 17.12
N ASP A 59 16.78 -11.98 16.05
CA ASP A 59 18.18 -11.70 15.69
C ASP A 59 18.38 -10.39 14.90
N GLY A 60 17.33 -9.58 14.76
CA GLY A 60 17.34 -8.30 14.04
C GLY A 60 17.18 -8.42 12.51
N SER A 61 17.24 -9.63 11.95
CA SER A 61 16.92 -9.86 10.54
C SER A 61 15.42 -9.70 10.26
N ALA A 62 15.05 -9.59 8.98
CA ALA A 62 13.66 -9.49 8.57
C ALA A 62 13.38 -10.16 7.24
N LEU A 63 12.24 -10.85 7.16
CA LEU A 63 11.62 -11.25 5.91
C LEU A 63 10.81 -10.07 5.35
N LEU A 64 11.36 -9.42 4.33
CA LEU A 64 10.70 -8.35 3.59
C LEU A 64 9.86 -8.95 2.46
N SER A 65 8.64 -8.45 2.28
CA SER A 65 7.83 -8.75 1.10
C SER A 65 7.18 -7.50 0.51
N HIS A 66 7.18 -7.41 -0.82
CA HIS A 66 6.44 -6.38 -1.55
C HIS A 66 5.40 -7.04 -2.46
N MET A 67 4.12 -6.97 -2.07
CA MET A 67 3.03 -7.73 -2.70
C MET A 67 2.68 -7.24 -4.13
N ARG A 68 3.10 -6.03 -4.50
CA ARG A 68 2.82 -5.41 -5.81
C ARG A 68 1.32 -5.48 -6.12
N MET A 69 0.93 -6.20 -7.17
CA MET A 69 -0.42 -6.16 -7.73
C MET A 69 -1.29 -7.33 -7.28
N THR A 70 -0.69 -8.51 -7.14
CA THR A 70 -1.36 -9.81 -6.99
C THR A 70 -0.94 -10.58 -5.75
N GLY A 71 0.10 -10.10 -5.06
CA GLY A 71 0.60 -10.72 -3.84
C GLY A 71 -0.38 -10.59 -2.67
N SER A 72 -0.33 -11.55 -1.77
CA SER A 72 -1.20 -11.60 -0.58
C SER A 72 -0.58 -12.48 0.51
N TRP A 73 -0.69 -12.06 1.77
CA TRP A 73 -0.47 -12.93 2.92
C TRP A 73 -1.78 -13.55 3.39
N HIS A 74 -1.75 -14.84 3.66
CA HIS A 74 -2.85 -15.62 4.18
C HIS A 74 -2.41 -16.32 5.47
N LEU A 75 -3.35 -16.56 6.37
CA LEU A 75 -3.16 -17.31 7.61
C LEU A 75 -4.03 -18.56 7.57
N TYR A 76 -3.46 -19.67 8.00
CA TYR A 76 -4.12 -20.97 8.12
C TYR A 76 -3.77 -21.59 9.47
N ARG A 77 -4.56 -22.56 9.94
CA ARG A 77 -4.16 -23.48 11.01
C ARG A 77 -3.21 -24.57 10.48
N PRO A 78 -2.35 -25.14 11.33
CA PRO A 78 -1.58 -26.33 10.96
C PRO A 78 -2.50 -27.44 10.42
N GLY A 79 -2.16 -28.01 9.26
CA GLY A 79 -2.97 -29.03 8.57
C GLY A 79 -4.17 -28.50 7.77
N GLU A 80 -4.52 -27.22 7.88
CA GLU A 80 -5.63 -26.64 7.11
C GLU A 80 -5.29 -26.53 5.61
N ARG A 81 -6.26 -26.90 4.76
CA ARG A 81 -6.12 -26.79 3.31
C ARG A 81 -6.06 -25.33 2.87
N TRP A 82 -5.04 -24.99 2.09
CA TRP A 82 -4.89 -23.63 1.57
C TRP A 82 -5.93 -23.30 0.49
N LEU A 83 -6.40 -22.05 0.51
CA LEU A 83 -7.33 -21.51 -0.49
C LEU A 83 -6.67 -21.28 -1.86
N LYS A 84 -5.34 -21.18 -1.90
CA LYS A 84 -4.55 -20.97 -3.12
C LYS A 84 -3.62 -22.15 -3.38
N PRO A 85 -3.33 -22.48 -4.65
CA PRO A 85 -2.41 -23.57 -4.99
C PRO A 85 -1.02 -23.37 -4.37
N SER A 86 -0.41 -24.45 -3.86
CA SER A 86 0.91 -24.43 -3.22
C SER A 86 2.01 -23.85 -4.13
N ARG A 87 1.96 -24.09 -5.44
CA ARG A 87 2.88 -23.51 -6.44
C ARG A 87 2.92 -21.97 -6.49
N GLN A 88 1.88 -21.32 -5.93
CA GLN A 88 1.81 -19.86 -5.82
C GLN A 88 2.46 -19.34 -4.55
N ALA A 89 2.80 -20.20 -3.59
CA ALA A 89 3.53 -19.80 -2.39
C ALA A 89 4.93 -19.29 -2.77
N ARG A 90 5.36 -18.25 -2.06
CA ARG A 90 6.66 -17.59 -2.22
C ARG A 90 7.43 -17.56 -0.91
N ALA A 91 6.74 -17.62 0.22
CA ALA A 91 7.29 -17.94 1.52
C ALA A 91 6.19 -18.56 2.38
N VAL A 92 6.56 -19.52 3.22
CA VAL A 92 5.71 -20.19 4.20
C VAL A 92 6.45 -20.13 5.53
N LEU A 93 5.82 -19.55 6.53
CA LEU A 93 6.35 -19.45 7.89
C LEU A 93 5.36 -20.14 8.84
N GLU A 94 5.86 -21.11 9.59
CA GLU A 94 5.08 -21.96 10.49
C GLU A 94 5.41 -21.63 11.94
N THR A 95 4.36 -21.65 12.76
CA THR A 95 4.42 -21.57 14.23
C THR A 95 3.59 -22.72 14.78
N SER A 96 3.52 -22.87 16.11
CA SER A 96 2.66 -23.89 16.73
C SER A 96 1.19 -23.77 16.34
N ASP A 97 0.68 -22.54 16.19
CA ASP A 97 -0.75 -22.26 16.10
C ASP A 97 -1.22 -21.84 14.71
N PHE A 98 -0.28 -21.39 13.86
CA PHE A 98 -0.56 -20.78 12.55
C PHE A 98 0.50 -21.09 11.49
N VAL A 99 0.04 -21.13 10.24
CA VAL A 99 0.85 -21.15 9.03
C VAL A 99 0.58 -19.87 8.24
N ALA A 100 1.58 -18.99 8.16
CA ALA A 100 1.53 -17.76 7.38
C ALA A 100 2.11 -18.00 5.98
N VAL A 101 1.30 -17.79 4.94
CA VAL A 101 1.70 -18.06 3.55
C VAL A 101 1.65 -16.79 2.71
N CYS A 102 2.80 -16.41 2.15
CA CYS A 102 2.93 -15.35 1.17
C CYS A 102 2.71 -15.90 -0.24
N PHE A 103 1.58 -15.57 -0.87
CA PHE A 103 1.27 -15.99 -2.23
C PHE A 103 1.59 -14.90 -3.24
N ASN A 104 2.14 -15.29 -4.40
CA ASN A 104 2.33 -14.46 -5.60
C ASN A 104 3.08 -13.13 -5.39
N ALA A 105 3.72 -12.90 -4.24
CA ALA A 105 4.53 -11.72 -4.01
C ALA A 105 5.77 -11.78 -4.92
N PRO A 106 5.99 -10.80 -5.82
CA PRO A 106 7.13 -10.83 -6.74
C PRO A 106 8.47 -10.53 -6.06
N VAL A 107 8.44 -9.96 -4.86
CA VAL A 107 9.62 -9.64 -4.06
C VAL A 107 9.41 -10.22 -2.67
N VAL A 108 10.29 -11.14 -2.31
CA VAL A 108 10.42 -11.70 -0.96
C VAL A 108 11.91 -11.89 -0.71
N GLU A 109 12.42 -11.28 0.36
CA GLU A 109 13.85 -11.20 0.66
C GLU A 109 14.08 -11.42 2.15
N LEU A 110 15.05 -12.26 2.52
CA LEU A 110 15.55 -12.31 3.89
C LEU A 110 16.72 -11.35 4.01
N LEU A 111 16.56 -10.32 4.81
CA LEU A 111 17.55 -9.26 5.00
C LEU A 111 18.11 -9.37 6.41
N THR A 112 19.44 -9.43 6.54
CA THR A 112 20.11 -9.18 7.82
C THR A 112 19.78 -7.77 8.31
N GLU A 113 19.98 -7.50 9.60
CA GLU A 113 19.78 -6.18 10.18
C GLU A 113 20.53 -5.08 9.39
N ARG A 114 21.80 -5.34 9.04
CA ARG A 114 22.64 -4.40 8.26
C ARG A 114 22.11 -4.16 6.86
N GLN A 115 21.63 -5.21 6.18
CA GLN A 115 21.03 -5.05 4.84
C GLN A 115 19.73 -4.25 4.93
N LEU A 116 18.88 -4.55 5.90
CA LEU A 116 17.62 -3.85 6.11
C LEU A 116 17.83 -2.36 6.40
N ALA A 117 18.83 -2.02 7.22
CA ALA A 117 19.19 -0.64 7.54
C ALA A 117 19.67 0.19 6.34
N ARG A 118 20.01 -0.45 5.22
CA ARG A 118 20.44 0.21 3.97
C ARG A 118 19.47 -0.03 2.81
N HIS A 119 18.39 -0.78 3.04
CA HIS A 119 17.52 -1.21 1.97
C HIS A 119 16.61 -0.07 1.51
N ALA A 120 16.84 0.43 0.29
CA ALA A 120 16.17 1.60 -0.27
C ALA A 120 14.62 1.54 -0.18
N ALA A 121 14.03 0.36 -0.36
CA ALA A 121 12.58 0.18 -0.26
C ALA A 121 11.99 0.51 1.12
N VAL A 122 12.83 0.59 2.15
CA VAL A 122 12.45 0.91 3.54
C VAL A 122 13.04 2.26 3.98
N THR A 123 14.30 2.53 3.65
CA THR A 123 15.04 3.69 4.16
C THR A 123 14.73 5.00 3.45
N GLU A 124 14.35 4.95 2.17
CA GLU A 124 14.09 6.16 1.37
C GLU A 124 12.62 6.57 1.36
N LEU A 125 11.77 5.88 2.14
CA LEU A 125 10.35 6.18 2.19
C LEU A 125 10.10 7.60 2.73
N GLY A 126 9.08 8.25 2.17
CA GLY A 126 8.46 9.43 2.77
C GLY A 126 7.69 9.08 4.02
N PRO A 127 7.10 10.09 4.69
CA PRO A 127 6.15 9.85 5.78
C PRO A 127 5.10 8.82 5.36
N ASP A 128 4.87 7.82 6.21
CA ASP A 128 3.87 6.78 5.96
C ASP A 128 2.48 7.34 6.26
N ILE A 129 1.63 7.43 5.23
CA ILE A 129 0.30 8.05 5.29
C ILE A 129 -0.62 7.39 6.32
N LEU A 130 -0.34 6.14 6.73
CA LEU A 130 -1.11 5.39 7.71
C LEU A 130 -0.43 5.24 9.07
N ARG A 131 0.72 5.91 9.30
CA ARG A 131 1.38 5.91 10.60
C ARG A 131 0.40 6.37 11.69
N SER A 132 0.20 5.59 12.74
CA SER A 132 -0.83 5.85 13.76
C SER A 132 -0.60 7.17 14.50
N GLU A 133 0.66 7.53 14.75
CA GLU A 133 1.05 8.72 15.50
C GLU A 133 1.83 9.69 14.61
N GLY A 134 1.47 10.98 14.67
CA GLY A 134 2.24 12.10 14.12
C GLY A 134 2.58 11.94 12.63
N PHE A 135 1.57 11.77 11.77
CA PHE A 135 1.84 11.89 10.33
C PHE A 135 2.41 13.28 10.05
N ASP A 136 3.64 13.30 9.52
CA ASP A 136 4.39 14.50 9.29
C ASP A 136 3.94 15.16 7.98
N PHE A 137 2.94 16.04 8.09
CA PHE A 137 2.41 16.81 6.97
C PHE A 137 3.46 17.73 6.36
N GLU A 138 4.30 18.35 7.20
CA GLU A 138 5.32 19.29 6.76
C GLU A 138 6.38 18.59 5.90
N GLU A 139 6.91 17.46 6.36
CA GLU A 139 7.88 16.68 5.59
C GLU A 139 7.26 16.10 4.31
N ALA A 140 6.02 15.62 4.37
CA ALA A 140 5.31 15.14 3.19
C ALA A 140 5.13 16.25 2.15
N ARG A 141 4.73 17.46 2.59
CA ARG A 141 4.59 18.64 1.74
C ARG A 141 5.93 19.07 1.18
N ARG A 142 6.99 19.14 1.98
CA ARG A 142 8.36 19.48 1.54
C ARG A 142 8.83 18.56 0.42
N ARG A 143 8.67 17.24 0.58
CA ARG A 143 9.06 16.25 -0.46
C ARG A 143 8.16 16.26 -1.69
N LEU A 144 6.90 16.69 -1.57
CA LEU A 144 6.05 16.95 -2.73
C LEU A 144 6.52 18.21 -3.47
N ARG A 145 6.89 19.28 -2.74
CA ARG A 145 7.42 20.53 -3.33
C ARG A 145 8.77 20.34 -4.05
N GLU A 146 9.59 19.38 -3.65
CA GLU A 146 10.76 18.94 -4.44
C GLU A 146 10.38 18.46 -5.85
N ARG A 147 9.09 18.23 -6.11
CA ARG A 147 8.51 17.74 -7.38
C ARG A 147 7.57 18.76 -8.00
N ASN A 148 7.82 20.06 -7.79
CA ASN A 148 6.98 21.18 -8.22
C ASN A 148 6.49 21.11 -9.68
N ALA A 149 7.35 20.73 -10.63
CA ALA A 149 6.99 20.63 -12.04
C ALA A 149 6.16 19.37 -12.39
N ALA A 150 6.19 18.35 -11.53
CA ALA A 150 5.47 17.11 -11.79
C ALA A 150 3.96 17.31 -11.55
N PRO A 151 3.09 16.65 -12.34
CA PRO A 151 1.68 16.56 -12.01
C PRO A 151 1.44 15.96 -10.62
N ILE A 152 0.50 16.51 -9.84
CA ILE A 152 0.18 16.03 -8.49
C ILE A 152 -0.22 14.54 -8.47
N GLY A 153 -0.89 14.06 -9.51
CA GLY A 153 -1.21 12.63 -9.65
C GLY A 153 0.04 11.75 -9.80
N GLU A 154 1.16 12.26 -10.29
CA GLU A 154 2.42 11.49 -10.30
C GLU A 154 3.13 11.59 -8.95
N ALA A 155 3.20 12.80 -8.40
CA ALA A 155 3.90 13.07 -7.16
C ALA A 155 3.33 12.24 -5.99
N LEU A 156 2.00 12.12 -5.88
CA LEU A 156 1.33 11.40 -4.79
C LEU A 156 1.67 9.90 -4.70
N ILE A 157 2.09 9.27 -5.80
CA ILE A 157 2.41 7.83 -5.79
C ILE A 157 3.91 7.57 -5.67
N VAL A 158 4.73 8.62 -5.61
CA VAL A 158 6.16 8.49 -5.31
C VAL A 158 6.32 8.16 -3.84
N GLN A 159 6.72 6.93 -3.55
CA GLN A 159 6.83 6.44 -2.18
C GLN A 159 7.88 7.19 -1.36
N ARG A 160 8.87 7.81 -2.01
CA ARG A 160 9.84 8.71 -1.35
C ARG A 160 9.22 10.02 -0.88
N ALA A 161 8.15 10.49 -1.52
CA ALA A 161 7.44 11.71 -1.11
C ALA A 161 6.44 11.39 -0.01
N VAL A 162 5.52 10.45 -0.27
CA VAL A 162 4.54 9.97 0.71
C VAL A 162 4.35 8.47 0.51
N ALA A 163 4.60 7.70 1.57
CA ALA A 163 4.55 6.25 1.50
C ALA A 163 3.11 5.74 1.72
N GLY A 164 2.75 4.67 1.01
CA GLY A 164 1.47 3.97 1.16
C GLY A 164 0.43 4.28 0.08
N ILE A 165 0.35 5.53 -0.41
CA ILE A 165 -0.63 5.94 -1.44
C ILE A 165 -0.31 5.24 -2.76
N GLY A 166 -1.30 4.56 -3.36
CA GLY A 166 -1.21 4.01 -4.71
C GLY A 166 -2.28 4.55 -5.65
N ASN A 167 -2.53 3.83 -6.74
CA ASN A 167 -3.35 4.34 -7.84
C ASN A 167 -4.82 4.53 -7.46
N ILE A 168 -5.36 3.67 -6.58
CA ILE A 168 -6.73 3.78 -6.11
C ILE A 168 -6.85 5.04 -5.26
N TYR A 169 -6.07 5.15 -4.18
CA TYR A 169 -6.21 6.28 -3.25
C TYR A 169 -5.81 7.62 -3.86
N LYS A 170 -4.83 7.65 -4.76
CA LYS A 170 -4.52 8.85 -5.55
C LYS A 170 -5.78 9.36 -6.28
N SER A 171 -6.38 8.54 -7.13
CA SER A 171 -7.50 8.97 -7.97
C SER A 171 -8.72 9.36 -7.13
N GLU A 172 -8.97 8.62 -6.06
CA GLU A 172 -10.10 8.87 -5.17
C GLU A 172 -9.90 10.13 -4.33
N ALA A 173 -8.71 10.33 -3.73
CA ALA A 173 -8.42 11.53 -2.93
C ALA A 173 -8.45 12.81 -3.78
N LEU A 174 -7.83 12.80 -4.96
CA LEU A 174 -7.86 13.94 -5.88
C LEU A 174 -9.30 14.29 -6.30
N PHE A 175 -10.13 13.28 -6.59
CA PHE A 175 -11.54 13.52 -6.92
C PHE A 175 -12.31 14.10 -5.73
N LEU A 176 -12.10 13.55 -4.54
CA LEU A 176 -12.81 14.01 -3.34
C LEU A 176 -12.48 15.47 -3.02
N CYS A 177 -11.22 15.88 -3.23
CA CYS A 177 -10.74 17.25 -3.07
C CYS A 177 -10.97 18.16 -4.29
N GLY A 178 -11.52 17.65 -5.40
CA GLY A 178 -11.76 18.45 -6.61
C GLY A 178 -10.48 18.91 -7.33
N VAL A 179 -9.36 18.21 -7.14
CA VAL A 179 -8.06 18.59 -7.71
C VAL A 179 -7.82 17.88 -9.04
N ASP A 180 -7.42 18.62 -10.07
CA ASP A 180 -6.97 18.05 -11.35
C ASP A 180 -5.72 17.20 -11.12
N PRO A 181 -5.72 15.88 -11.40
CA PRO A 181 -4.52 15.06 -11.31
C PRO A 181 -3.34 15.53 -12.15
N PHE A 182 -3.59 16.37 -13.17
CA PHE A 182 -2.58 16.87 -14.09
C PHE A 182 -2.02 18.23 -13.73
N ARG A 183 -2.59 18.90 -12.72
CA ARG A 183 -2.06 20.15 -12.20
C ARG A 183 -0.65 19.94 -11.62
N PRO A 184 0.36 20.74 -12.00
CA PRO A 184 1.67 20.72 -11.37
C PRO A 184 1.58 20.94 -9.86
N VAL A 185 2.45 20.30 -9.09
CA VAL A 185 2.50 20.50 -7.63
C VAL A 185 2.74 21.97 -7.28
N ALA A 186 3.50 22.70 -8.10
CA ALA A 186 3.77 24.13 -7.91
C ALA A 186 2.51 25.01 -7.88
N GLU A 187 1.43 24.59 -8.56
CA GLU A 187 0.18 25.37 -8.67
C GLU A 187 -0.84 25.05 -7.56
N LEU A 188 -0.48 24.21 -6.59
CA LEU A 188 -1.31 23.91 -5.44
C LEU A 188 -0.84 24.73 -4.24
N GLU A 189 -1.78 25.38 -3.55
CA GLU A 189 -1.54 26.01 -2.25
C GLU A 189 -1.17 24.95 -1.19
N GLU A 190 -0.47 25.36 -0.14
CA GLU A 190 -0.04 24.44 0.93
C GLU A 190 -1.24 23.79 1.63
N GLU A 191 -2.29 24.57 1.88
CA GLU A 191 -3.54 24.10 2.49
C GLU A 191 -4.24 23.08 1.60
N ALA A 192 -4.15 23.23 0.28
CA ALA A 192 -4.71 22.28 -0.67
C ALA A 192 -3.94 20.95 -0.66
N LEU A 193 -2.61 20.99 -0.53
CA LEU A 193 -1.78 19.79 -0.38
C LEU A 193 -2.07 19.09 0.94
N ASP A 194 -2.18 19.82 2.04
CA ASP A 194 -2.48 19.26 3.35
C ASP A 194 -3.88 18.64 3.40
N ALA A 195 -4.88 19.32 2.84
CA ALA A 195 -6.24 18.80 2.72
C ALA A 195 -6.29 17.51 1.87
N LEU A 196 -5.48 17.45 0.81
CA LEU A 196 -5.36 16.26 -0.05
C LEU A 196 -4.72 15.08 0.70
N LEU A 197 -3.64 15.32 1.46
CA LEU A 197 -2.99 14.32 2.28
C LEU A 197 -3.90 13.84 3.41
N ALA A 198 -4.58 14.76 4.09
CA ALA A 198 -5.54 14.45 5.14
C ALA A 198 -6.69 13.60 4.60
N ARG A 199 -7.22 13.96 3.42
CA ARG A 199 -8.28 13.18 2.77
C ARG A 199 -7.80 11.79 2.36
N ALA A 200 -6.59 11.68 1.78
CA ALA A 200 -6.02 10.38 1.43
C ALA A 200 -5.85 9.49 2.67
N ARG A 201 -5.33 10.05 3.77
CA ARG A 201 -5.20 9.36 5.06
C ARG A 201 -6.56 8.92 5.61
N GLU A 202 -7.56 9.79 5.61
CA GLU A 202 -8.91 9.49 6.09
C GLU A 202 -9.49 8.27 5.35
N ILE A 203 -9.53 8.33 4.01
CA ILE A 203 -10.12 7.24 3.22
C ILE A 203 -9.29 5.96 3.29
N MET A 204 -7.96 6.03 3.43
CA MET A 204 -7.13 4.85 3.62
C MET A 204 -7.35 4.22 5.00
N SER A 205 -7.48 5.04 6.04
CA SER A 205 -7.68 4.57 7.41
C SER A 205 -9.04 3.89 7.58
N ALA A 206 -10.07 4.39 6.90
CA ALA A 206 -11.39 3.77 6.85
C ALA A 206 -11.39 2.37 6.20
N ASN A 207 -10.31 2.00 5.49
CA ASN A 207 -10.16 0.72 4.81
C ASN A 207 -9.28 -0.29 5.55
N LEU A 208 -8.95 -0.02 6.82
CA LEU A 208 -8.19 -0.95 7.67
C LEU A 208 -9.05 -2.09 8.25
N GLY A 209 -10.37 -2.04 8.06
CA GLY A 209 -11.31 -3.10 8.42
C GLY A 209 -11.22 -4.35 7.53
N GLY A 210 -11.96 -5.39 7.91
CA GLY A 210 -12.02 -6.67 7.20
C GLY A 210 -12.89 -6.68 5.93
N HIS A 211 -13.58 -5.58 5.63
CA HIS A 211 -14.46 -5.48 4.46
C HIS A 211 -13.67 -5.22 3.16
N PRO A 212 -14.30 -5.47 1.98
CA PRO A 212 -13.75 -5.03 0.71
C PRO A 212 -13.43 -3.54 0.71
N ARG A 213 -12.33 -3.16 0.03
CA ARG A 213 -11.92 -1.75 -0.07
C ARG A 213 -13.03 -0.92 -0.71
N THR A 214 -13.36 0.22 -0.10
CA THR A 214 -14.34 1.18 -0.60
C THR A 214 -13.98 2.61 -0.17
N THR A 215 -14.15 3.57 -1.07
CA THR A 215 -13.97 5.02 -0.81
C THR A 215 -15.30 5.77 -0.91
N ARG A 216 -16.40 5.04 -1.13
CA ARG A 216 -17.75 5.55 -1.09
C ARG A 216 -18.64 4.66 -0.23
N GLN A 217 -19.29 5.28 0.73
CA GLN A 217 -20.36 4.66 1.50
C GLN A 217 -21.67 4.88 0.73
N SER A 218 -22.28 3.79 0.25
CA SER A 218 -23.52 3.85 -0.52
C SER A 218 -24.21 2.49 -0.56
N LEU A 219 -25.53 2.51 -0.62
CA LEU A 219 -26.39 1.33 -0.69
C LEU A 219 -26.44 0.71 -2.11
N ASP A 220 -26.08 1.46 -3.15
CA ASP A 220 -26.07 1.01 -4.56
C ASP A 220 -24.93 0.03 -4.92
N GLY A 221 -24.17 -0.47 -3.95
CA GLY A 221 -23.02 -1.36 -4.14
C GLY A 221 -21.78 -0.70 -4.77
N GLY A 222 -21.84 0.59 -5.06
CA GLY A 222 -20.79 1.32 -5.75
C GLY A 222 -19.61 1.73 -4.88
N ARG A 223 -18.49 0.98 -4.95
CA ARG A 223 -17.32 1.16 -4.07
C ARG A 223 -16.42 2.38 -4.29
N TYR A 224 -16.29 2.87 -5.53
CA TYR A 224 -15.32 3.93 -5.87
C TYR A 224 -15.99 5.11 -6.57
N TRP A 225 -15.48 6.32 -6.37
CA TRP A 225 -15.97 7.52 -7.02
C TRP A 225 -15.55 7.60 -8.49
N VAL A 226 -14.29 7.33 -8.80
CA VAL A 226 -13.73 7.47 -10.16
C VAL A 226 -12.86 6.28 -10.57
N TYR A 227 -12.19 5.61 -9.63
CA TYR A 227 -11.25 4.54 -9.94
C TYR A 227 -11.93 3.36 -10.63
N GLY A 228 -11.39 2.95 -11.79
CA GLY A 228 -11.95 1.85 -12.57
C GLY A 228 -13.28 2.17 -13.25
N ARG A 229 -13.72 3.44 -13.24
CA ARG A 229 -15.02 3.88 -13.76
C ARG A 229 -14.95 4.66 -15.07
N SER A 230 -13.87 4.51 -15.85
CA SER A 230 -13.73 5.19 -17.15
C SER A 230 -14.96 4.95 -18.04
N GLY A 231 -15.48 6.02 -18.66
CA GLY A 231 -16.68 6.00 -19.49
C GLY A 231 -18.01 6.04 -18.72
N GLN A 232 -18.02 5.74 -17.43
CA GLN A 232 -19.24 5.80 -16.61
C GLN A 232 -19.57 7.24 -16.18
N PRO A 233 -20.84 7.56 -15.89
CA PRO A 233 -21.22 8.88 -15.39
C PRO A 233 -20.61 9.16 -14.01
N CYS A 234 -20.08 10.37 -13.84
CA CYS A 234 -19.66 10.90 -12.55
C CYS A 234 -20.83 10.86 -11.57
N ARG A 235 -20.53 10.46 -10.32
CA ARG A 235 -21.56 10.38 -9.26
C ARG A 235 -21.95 11.74 -8.68
N ARG A 236 -21.19 12.81 -8.98
CA ARG A 236 -21.50 14.20 -8.60
C ARG A 236 -22.23 14.94 -9.72
N CYS A 237 -21.66 14.98 -10.93
CA CYS A 237 -22.14 15.84 -12.02
C CYS A 237 -22.59 15.08 -13.29
N ARG A 238 -22.62 13.74 -13.28
CA ARG A 238 -22.95 12.88 -14.43
C ARG A 238 -21.98 12.91 -15.62
N THR A 239 -21.07 13.88 -15.74
CA THR A 239 -20.02 13.88 -16.79
C THR A 239 -19.24 12.56 -16.83
N ARG A 240 -18.93 12.05 -18.02
CA ARG A 240 -18.18 10.79 -18.17
C ARG A 240 -16.80 10.88 -17.52
N ILE A 241 -16.49 9.92 -16.66
CA ILE A 241 -15.16 9.77 -16.06
C ILE A 241 -14.16 9.43 -17.16
N ARG A 242 -13.01 10.10 -17.15
CA ARG A 242 -11.90 9.88 -18.08
C ARG A 242 -10.81 9.04 -17.42
N MET A 243 -10.01 8.38 -18.25
CA MET A 243 -8.81 7.66 -17.83
C MET A 243 -7.68 7.93 -18.81
N ARG A 244 -6.49 8.16 -18.26
CA ARG A 244 -5.25 8.36 -19.00
C ARG A 244 -4.09 7.78 -18.21
N ARG A 245 -3.08 7.30 -18.93
CA ARG A 245 -1.80 6.86 -18.35
C ARG A 245 -0.98 8.08 -17.97
N GLN A 246 -0.44 8.07 -16.76
CA GLN A 246 0.28 9.19 -16.18
C GLN A 246 1.65 8.73 -15.68
N GLY A 247 2.67 9.57 -15.87
CA GLY A 247 4.07 9.31 -15.57
C GLY A 247 4.75 8.23 -16.41
N LEU A 248 6.08 8.14 -16.27
CA LEU A 248 6.92 7.18 -17.00
C LEU A 248 6.50 5.72 -16.77
N ALA A 249 5.98 5.41 -15.59
CA ALA A 249 5.49 4.07 -15.25
C ALA A 249 4.09 3.75 -15.82
N GLY A 250 3.49 4.64 -16.62
CA GLY A 250 2.21 4.41 -17.29
C GLY A 250 1.08 4.06 -16.33
N ARG A 251 0.99 4.76 -15.19
CA ARG A 251 0.00 4.43 -14.17
C ARG A 251 -1.36 5.01 -14.56
N SER A 252 -2.41 4.19 -14.52
CA SER A 252 -3.77 4.68 -14.81
C SER A 252 -4.18 5.74 -13.79
N THR A 253 -4.70 6.85 -14.28
CA THR A 253 -5.32 7.91 -13.50
C THR A 253 -6.74 8.10 -14.00
N TYR A 254 -7.71 8.03 -13.08
CA TYR A 254 -9.13 8.25 -13.34
C TYR A 254 -9.56 9.57 -12.74
N TRP A 255 -10.36 10.37 -13.47
CA TRP A 255 -10.84 11.67 -12.99
C TRP A 255 -12.15 12.08 -13.68
N CYS A 256 -12.87 13.01 -13.06
CA CYS A 256 -13.99 13.71 -13.69
C CYS A 256 -13.51 15.06 -14.24
N PRO A 257 -13.61 15.33 -15.55
CA PRO A 257 -13.12 16.60 -16.11
C PRO A 257 -13.94 17.81 -15.66
N THR A 258 -15.19 17.65 -15.21
CA THR A 258 -16.01 18.75 -14.70
C THR A 258 -15.79 19.01 -13.22
N CYS A 259 -15.69 17.96 -12.39
CA CYS A 259 -15.53 18.14 -10.94
C CYS A 259 -14.07 18.41 -10.52
N GLN A 260 -13.11 18.17 -11.41
CA GLN A 260 -11.68 18.34 -11.16
C GLN A 260 -11.00 19.19 -12.24
N GLY A 261 -11.75 19.68 -13.22
CA GLY A 261 -11.21 20.63 -14.20
C GLY A 261 -11.04 22.01 -13.57
N PRO A 262 -10.35 22.94 -14.26
CA PRO A 262 -10.42 24.34 -13.89
C PRO A 262 -11.90 24.75 -13.81
N ALA A 263 -12.27 25.50 -12.77
CA ALA A 263 -13.55 26.18 -12.77
C ALA A 263 -13.60 27.00 -14.07
N GLU A 264 -14.65 26.82 -14.87
CA GLU A 264 -14.88 27.69 -16.02
C GLU A 264 -14.86 29.12 -15.49
N LYS A 265 -13.89 29.92 -15.95
CA LYS A 265 -13.83 31.36 -15.71
C LYS A 265 -14.88 32.04 -16.56
#